data_AF-A6F5T9-F1
#
_entry.id   AF-A6F5T9-F1
#
_cell.length_a   1.000
_cell.length_b   1.000
_cell.length_c   1.000
_cell.angle_alpha   90.00
_cell.angle_beta   90.00
_cell.angle_gamma   90.00
#
_symmetry.space_group_name_H-M   'P 1'
#
loop_
_entity.id
_entity.type
_entity.pdbx_description
1 polymer ?
#
loop_
_entity_poly.entity_id
_entity_poly.type
_entity_poly.pdbx_seq_one_letter_code
_entity_poly.pdbx_strand_id
1 'polypeptide(L)' 'MPPPGTAKALKQAGLTVDRVNKVREGRPHIVDAIKNGQVQLIINTTEGRKAISDSAQIRQSALQTKVTYTTTLA' A
#
# COMPACT_ATOMS: atom_id res chain seq x y z
N MET A 1 -8.11 -12.66 16.33
CA MET A 1 -8.33 -11.26 15.91
C MET A 1 -7.23 -10.90 14.91
N PRO A 2 -7.54 -10.36 13.71
CA PRO A 2 -6.50 -9.99 12.75
C PRO A 2 -5.62 -8.84 13.28
N PRO A 3 -4.33 -8.79 12.91
CA PRO A 3 -3.41 -7.74 13.36
C PRO A 3 -3.90 -6.35 12.92
N PRO A 4 -3.61 -5.30 13.70
CA PRO A 4 -3.94 -3.93 13.32
C PRO A 4 -3.24 -3.59 12.00
N GLY A 5 -4.00 -3.00 11.06
CA GLY A 5 -3.43 -2.56 9.79
C GLY A 5 -2.36 -1.48 9.98
N THR A 6 -1.47 -1.32 8.99
CA THR A 6 -0.29 -0.45 9.03
C THR A 6 -0.58 0.95 9.58
N ALA A 7 -1.63 1.62 9.08
CA ALA A 7 -1.98 2.97 9.55
C ALA A 7 -2.33 3.02 11.04
N LYS A 8 -2.97 1.97 11.59
CA LYS A 8 -3.30 1.91 13.02
C LYS A 8 -2.03 1.69 13.86
N ALA A 9 -1.16 0.78 13.44
CA ALA A 9 0.10 0.52 14.12
C ALA A 9 1.00 1.77 14.17
N LEU A 10 1.11 2.51 13.05
CA LEU A 10 1.89 3.75 13.00
C LEU A 10 1.30 4.86 13.87
N LYS A 11 -0.04 5.03 13.89
CA LYS A 11 -0.70 6.00 14.79
C LYS A 11 -0.46 5.66 16.26
N GLN A 12 -0.49 4.38 16.62
CA GLN A 12 -0.19 3.93 17.99
C GLN A 12 1.27 4.21 18.39
N ALA A 13 2.19 4.25 17.43
CA ALA A 13 3.57 4.66 17.63
C ALA A 13 3.76 6.19 17.67
N GLY A 14 2.69 6.98 17.65
CA GLY A 14 2.74 8.45 17.70
C GLY A 14 3.01 9.13 16.36
N LEU A 15 2.98 8.38 15.24
CA LEU A 15 3.20 8.95 13.91
C LEU A 15 1.89 9.49 13.32
N THR A 16 1.98 10.67 12.71
CA THR A 16 0.89 11.24 11.93
C THR A 16 0.89 10.58 10.55
N VAL A 17 -0.18 9.85 10.22
CA VAL A 17 -0.33 9.13 8.95
C VAL A 17 -1.74 9.23 8.41
N ASP A 18 -1.83 9.35 7.09
CA ASP A 18 -3.08 9.29 6.35
C ASP A 18 -3.42 7.84 5.97
N ARG A 19 -4.71 7.51 6.02
CA ARG A 19 -5.19 6.21 5.57
C ARG A 19 -5.59 6.31 4.09
N VAL A 20 -5.10 5.37 3.29
CA VAL A 20 -5.51 5.17 1.90
C VAL A 20 -6.27 3.85 1.76
N ASN A 21 -7.32 3.83 0.94
CA ASN A 21 -8.12 2.64 0.69
C ASN A 21 -7.34 1.62 -0.15
N LYS A 22 -7.52 0.33 0.16
CA LYS A 22 -7.18 -0.75 -0.76
C LYS A 22 -8.11 -0.72 -1.97
N VAL A 23 -7.71 -1.33 -3.08
CA VAL A 23 -8.52 -1.38 -4.31
C VAL A 23 -9.95 -1.87 -4.05
N ARG A 24 -10.10 -2.91 -3.22
CA ARG A 24 -11.40 -3.48 -2.84
C ARG A 24 -12.25 -2.64 -1.87
N GLU A 25 -11.67 -1.60 -1.28
CA GLU A 25 -12.33 -0.77 -0.26
C GLU A 25 -13.03 0.46 -0.87
N GLY A 26 -12.94 0.66 -2.19
CA GLY A 26 -13.58 1.77 -2.91
C GLY A 26 -12.65 2.95 -3.20
N ARG A 27 -13.16 3.98 -3.89
CA ARG A 27 -12.37 5.13 -4.36
C ARG A 27 -12.44 6.35 -3.42
N PRO A 28 -11.41 7.22 -3.40
CA PRO A 28 -10.10 7.02 -4.03
C PRO A 28 -9.29 5.92 -3.31
N HIS A 29 -8.58 5.09 -4.08
CA HIS A 29 -7.73 4.01 -3.56
C HIS A 29 -6.26 4.18 -3.97
N ILE A 30 -5.38 3.35 -3.42
CA ILE A 30 -3.92 3.40 -3.65
C ILE A 30 -3.50 3.49 -5.13
N VAL A 31 -4.20 2.82 -6.06
CA VAL A 31 -3.87 2.91 -7.50
C VAL A 31 -4.16 4.30 -8.06
N ASP A 32 -5.16 5.02 -7.55
CA ASP A 32 -5.46 6.39 -7.97
C ASP A 32 -4.35 7.32 -7.47
N ALA A 33 -3.92 7.16 -6.22
CA ALA A 33 -2.83 7.95 -5.64
C ALA A 33 -1.51 7.77 -6.41
N ILE A 34 -1.19 6.54 -6.81
CA ILE A 34 -0.02 6.24 -7.64
C ILE A 34 -0.12 6.95 -9.00
N LYS A 35 -1.28 6.82 -9.69
CA LYS A 35 -1.50 7.44 -11.01
C LYS A 35 -1.47 8.97 -10.96
N ASN A 36 -1.92 9.55 -9.85
CA ASN A 36 -1.91 11.00 -9.64
C ASN A 36 -0.55 11.54 -9.17
N GLY A 37 0.49 10.70 -9.09
CA GLY A 37 1.83 11.12 -8.66
C GLY A 37 1.94 11.47 -7.17
N GLN A 38 0.94 11.07 -6.36
CA GLN A 38 0.88 11.37 -4.92
C GLN A 38 1.76 10.45 -4.07
N VAL A 39 2.38 9.44 -4.69
CA VAL A 39 3.21 8.44 -4.02
C VAL A 39 4.57 8.36 -4.73
N GLN A 40 5.65 8.50 -3.98
CA GLN A 40 7.03 8.38 -4.52
C GLN A 40 7.74 7.10 -4.08
N LEU A 41 7.26 6.45 -3.03
CA LEU A 41 7.79 5.18 -2.51
C LEU A 41 6.64 4.28 -2.05
N ILE A 42 6.69 3.01 -2.43
CA ILE A 42 5.76 1.99 -1.95
C ILE A 42 6.53 0.90 -1.22
N ILE A 43 6.19 0.67 0.04
CA ILE A 43 6.64 -0.51 0.79
C ILE A 43 5.47 -1.49 0.86
N ASN A 44 5.56 -2.57 0.08
CA ASN A 44 4.52 -3.59 -0.02
C ASN A 44 5.04 -4.92 0.54
N THR A 45 4.94 -5.12 1.85
CA THR A 45 5.20 -6.43 2.44
C THR A 45 3.92 -7.28 2.40
N THR A 46 3.98 -8.42 1.72
CA THR A 46 2.86 -9.37 1.64
C THR A 46 3.27 -10.72 2.17
N GLU A 47 2.51 -11.22 3.15
CA GLU A 47 2.58 -12.61 3.59
C GLU A 47 1.32 -13.36 3.15
N GLY A 48 1.51 -14.55 2.58
CA GLY A 48 0.43 -15.43 2.16
C GLY A 48 -0.12 -15.16 0.74
N ARG A 49 -0.62 -16.25 0.12
CA ARG A 49 -1.00 -16.30 -1.30
C ARG A 49 -2.10 -15.29 -1.69
N LYS A 50 -3.05 -15.02 -0.78
CA LYS A 50 -4.14 -14.05 -0.98
C LYS A 50 -3.63 -12.59 -1.02
N ALA A 51 -2.68 -12.24 -0.14
CA ALA A 51 -2.11 -10.89 -0.12
C ALA A 51 -1.26 -10.62 -1.37
N ILE A 52 -0.56 -11.63 -1.89
CA ILE A 52 0.25 -11.52 -3.12
C ILE A 52 -0.63 -11.21 -4.34
N SER A 53 -1.78 -11.89 -4.45
CA SER A 53 -2.76 -11.69 -5.52
C SER A 53 -3.44 -10.32 -5.41
N ASP A 54 -3.92 -9.96 -4.20
CA ASP A 54 -4.54 -8.66 -3.92
C ASP A 54 -3.58 -7.48 -4.22
N SER A 55 -2.27 -7.71 -4.18
CA SER A 55 -1.24 -6.67 -4.37
C SER A 55 -0.71 -6.56 -5.80
N ALA A 56 -1.15 -7.42 -6.72
CA ALA A 56 -0.63 -7.44 -8.10
C ALA A 56 -0.86 -6.10 -8.83
N GLN A 57 -2.05 -5.51 -8.66
CA GLN A 57 -2.39 -4.23 -9.29
C GLN A 57 -1.56 -3.06 -8.75
N ILE A 58 -1.15 -3.11 -7.48
CA ILE A 58 -0.29 -2.09 -6.87
C ILE A 58 1.10 -2.15 -7.50
N ARG A 59 1.70 -3.35 -7.59
CA ARG A 59 3.01 -3.54 -8.22
C ARG A 59 3.01 -3.14 -9.69
N GLN A 60 1.97 -3.53 -10.43
CA GLN A 60 1.82 -3.16 -11.84
C GLN A 60 1.70 -1.64 -12.02
N SER A 61 0.90 -0.98 -11.18
CA SER A 61 0.73 0.48 -11.25
C SER A 61 2.02 1.22 -10.91
N ALA A 62 2.78 0.75 -9.91
CA ALA A 62 4.08 1.31 -9.54
C ALA A 62 5.08 1.23 -10.70
N LEU A 63 5.18 0.06 -11.34
CA LEU A 63 6.04 -0.15 -12.52
C LEU A 63 5.66 0.76 -13.69
N GLN A 64 4.36 0.88 -14.00
CA GLN A 64 3.87 1.72 -15.10
C GLN A 64 4.14 3.21 -14.88
N THR A 65 4.04 3.66 -13.63
CA THR A 65 4.23 5.08 -13.25
C THR A 65 5.66 5.41 -12.83
N LYS A 66 6.58 4.43 -12.90
CA LYS A 66 7.98 4.54 -12.46
C LYS A 66 8.13 4.96 -10.99
N VAL A 67 7.17 4.58 -10.14
CA VAL A 67 7.24 4.77 -8.70
C VAL A 67 8.09 3.65 -8.11
N THR A 68 9.09 4.01 -7.30
CA THR A 68 9.95 3.05 -6.59
C THR A 68 9.12 2.20 -5.64
N TYR A 69 9.30 0.88 -5.69
CA TYR A 69 8.66 -0.03 -4.75
C TYR A 69 9.62 -1.11 -4.25
N THR A 70 9.43 -1.52 -2.99
CA THR A 70 10.12 -2.65 -2.38
C THR A 70 9.10 -3.62 -1.78
N THR A 71 9.42 -4.91 -1.81
CA THR A 71 8.63 -5.96 -1.18
C THR A 71 9.24 -6.50 0.12
N THR A 72 10.41 -5.97 0.49
CA THR A 72 11.19 -6.43 1.64
C THR A 72 11.45 -5.26 2.58
N LEU A 73 11.18 -5.46 3.86
CA LEU A 73 11.73 -4.67 4.94
C LEU A 73 13.04 -5.35 5.34
N ALA A 74 14.17 -4.65 5.16
CA ALA A 74 15.48 -5.14 5.58
C ALA A 74 15.69 -4.91 7.07
#